data_AF-A0A1Y2BW51-F1
#
_entry.id   AF-A0A1Y2BW51-F1
#
_cell.length_a   1.000
_cell.length_b   1.000
_cell.length_c   1.000
_cell.angle_alpha   90.00
_cell.angle_beta   90.00
_cell.angle_gamma   90.00
#
_symmetry.space_group_name_H-M   'P 1'
#
loop_
_entity.id
_entity.type
_entity.pdbx_description
1 polymer ?
#
loop_
_entity_poly.entity_id
_entity_poly.type
_entity_poly.pdbx_seq_one_letter_code
_entity_poly.pdbx_strand_id
1 'polypeptide(L)'
;MLPDIPGRPVTEPQLRDLRVHVATLFGMEVSDRRDPRFPGAQPVSFNKSHLSLLQEENFFVSEKADGIRCLLVATRDARTGKYDTFLVDRKNSYYQIHMPLPHPENIHAYQRDTVLDGELVLDVEEDGRHVLKFYLFDCMISMGTSLIEKPFNKRLGRLTEHVLKPYDRRYREDRGFGESLPFKLKLKPLQLAYHVGQVFEDIPKLKHKNDGVIFTSQEAPYTIGTCQKMLKWKPSEENTVDFKLEGPDIDGKYWIYLWRGGREGHVLHGEFHLDQELAEEWERYPPGYGKIIECRYDPEWPGEWRFSRFRNDKENANHETVYMSIMDSIRDNVDQETIVSHAGVIREQWKMRESGVRHL
;
A
#
# COMPACT_ATOMS: atom_id res chain seq x y z
N MET A 1 -0.55 5.64 -14.89
CA MET A 1 0.67 4.84 -15.16
C MET A 1 1.39 4.67 -13.83
N LEU A 2 1.64 3.44 -13.39
CA LEU A 2 2.44 3.22 -12.19
C LEU A 2 3.91 3.54 -12.49
N PRO A 3 4.67 4.15 -11.56
CA PRO A 3 6.09 4.39 -11.77
C PRO A 3 6.87 3.07 -11.81
N ASP A 4 7.96 3.03 -12.56
CA ASP A 4 8.95 1.95 -12.38
C ASP A 4 9.72 2.17 -11.07
N ILE A 5 10.04 1.09 -10.37
CA ILE A 5 10.90 1.16 -9.18
C ILE A 5 12.32 1.48 -9.66
N PRO A 6 12.92 2.62 -9.27
CA PRO A 6 14.29 2.94 -9.65
C PRO A 6 15.26 2.00 -8.94
N GLY A 7 16.43 1.81 -9.55
CA GLY A 7 17.52 1.05 -8.95
C GLY A 7 17.80 -0.27 -9.66
N ARG A 8 18.79 -0.99 -9.14
CA ARG A 8 19.20 -2.29 -9.68
C ARG A 8 18.56 -3.39 -8.85
N PRO A 9 17.88 -4.37 -9.47
CA PRO A 9 17.34 -5.51 -8.73
C PRO A 9 18.50 -6.28 -8.07
N VAL A 10 18.33 -6.64 -6.81
CA VAL A 10 19.29 -7.46 -6.07
C VAL A 10 18.96 -8.94 -6.29
N THR A 11 19.97 -9.73 -6.58
CA THR A 11 19.84 -11.17 -6.86
C THR A 11 20.50 -12.01 -5.76
N GLU A 12 20.30 -13.32 -5.82
CA GLU A 12 20.96 -14.26 -4.90
C GLU A 12 22.49 -14.25 -5.06
N PRO A 13 23.26 -14.52 -3.97
CA PRO A 13 22.81 -14.81 -2.60
C PRO A 13 22.53 -13.57 -1.73
N GLN A 14 22.88 -12.37 -2.21
CA GLN A 14 22.77 -11.12 -1.44
C GLN A 14 21.31 -10.82 -1.03
N LEU A 15 20.36 -11.16 -1.89
CA LEU A 15 18.94 -10.98 -1.63
C LEU A 15 18.49 -11.70 -0.36
N ARG A 16 18.88 -12.97 -0.19
CA ARG A 16 18.57 -13.74 1.03
C ARG A 16 19.17 -13.11 2.28
N ASP A 17 20.43 -12.70 2.24
CA ASP A 17 21.10 -12.07 3.39
C ASP A 17 20.37 -10.79 3.82
N LEU A 18 19.93 -9.97 2.86
CA LEU A 18 19.15 -8.75 3.13
C LEU A 18 17.77 -9.07 3.72
N ARG A 19 17.08 -10.10 3.21
CA ARG A 19 15.78 -10.54 3.75
C ARG A 19 15.93 -11.01 5.20
N VAL A 20 16.96 -11.81 5.49
CA VAL A 20 17.28 -12.29 6.84
C VAL A 20 17.59 -11.13 7.79
N HIS A 21 18.42 -10.18 7.35
CA HIS A 21 18.77 -9.01 8.14
C HIS A 21 17.53 -8.18 8.50
N VAL A 22 16.70 -7.83 7.52
CA VAL A 22 15.47 -7.06 7.76
C VAL A 22 14.50 -7.84 8.64
N ALA A 23 14.30 -9.14 8.40
CA ALA A 23 13.45 -9.97 9.27
C ALA A 23 13.94 -9.96 10.73
N THR A 24 15.25 -10.00 10.93
CA THR A 24 15.88 -9.94 12.27
C THR A 24 15.63 -8.59 12.94
N LEU A 25 15.74 -7.48 12.20
CA LEU A 25 15.41 -6.14 12.72
C LEU A 25 13.95 -6.04 13.19
N PHE A 26 13.03 -6.73 12.51
CA PHE A 26 11.62 -6.83 12.88
C PHE A 26 11.34 -7.85 13.99
N GLY A 27 12.35 -8.57 14.49
CA GLY A 27 12.18 -9.62 15.50
C GLY A 27 11.42 -10.85 14.98
N MET A 28 11.44 -11.08 13.66
CA MET A 28 10.79 -12.23 13.04
C MET A 28 11.64 -13.49 13.19
N GLU A 29 10.99 -14.65 13.27
CA GLU A 29 11.68 -15.93 13.18
C GLU A 29 12.32 -16.11 11.79
N VAL A 30 13.60 -16.47 11.78
CA VAL A 30 14.38 -16.74 10.57
C VAL A 30 14.69 -18.23 10.48
N SER A 31 14.62 -18.79 9.27
CA SER A 31 14.93 -20.20 9.01
C SER A 31 15.92 -20.35 7.86
N ASP A 32 16.85 -21.30 7.98
CA ASP A 32 17.76 -21.67 6.90
C ASP A 32 17.05 -22.34 5.71
N ARG A 33 15.80 -22.79 5.88
CA ARG A 33 15.06 -23.56 4.85
C ARG A 33 14.05 -22.75 4.06
N ARG A 34 13.68 -21.55 4.53
CA ARG A 34 12.65 -20.72 3.91
C ARG A 34 13.06 -19.26 3.95
N ASP A 35 12.77 -18.54 2.88
CA ASP A 35 12.96 -17.10 2.87
C ASP A 35 11.97 -16.41 3.83
N PRO A 36 12.41 -15.37 4.55
CA PRO A 36 11.51 -14.54 5.33
C PRO A 36 10.42 -13.92 4.46
N ARG A 37 9.20 -13.83 5.00
CA ARG A 37 8.10 -13.11 4.36
C ARG A 37 8.33 -11.60 4.40
N PHE A 38 7.66 -10.86 3.52
CA PHE A 38 7.64 -9.40 3.55
C PHE A 38 7.11 -8.89 4.91
N PRO A 39 7.80 -7.97 5.60
CA PRO A 39 7.42 -7.55 6.95
C PRO A 39 6.36 -6.44 6.99
N GLY A 40 6.02 -5.83 5.85
CA GLY A 40 5.11 -4.68 5.82
C GLY A 40 3.65 -5.03 6.13
N ALA A 41 3.00 -4.18 6.92
CA ALA A 41 1.58 -4.29 7.31
C ALA A 41 0.66 -4.31 6.08
N GLN A 42 -0.47 -4.99 6.08
CA GLN A 42 -1.45 -4.94 4.98
C GLN A 42 -2.80 -4.44 5.49
N PRO A 43 -3.38 -3.38 4.89
CA PRO A 43 -4.67 -2.86 5.33
C PRO A 43 -5.83 -3.80 4.96
N VAL A 44 -6.86 -3.80 5.79
CA VAL A 44 -8.15 -4.49 5.53
C VAL A 44 -9.16 -3.53 4.89
N SER A 45 -10.09 -4.08 4.11
CA SER A 45 -11.13 -3.26 3.47
C SER A 45 -12.07 -2.65 4.51
N PHE A 46 -12.38 -1.37 4.33
CA PHE A 46 -13.34 -0.64 5.15
C PHE A 46 -14.75 -1.19 4.91
N ASN A 47 -15.55 -1.23 5.97
CA ASN A 47 -16.89 -1.81 5.98
C ASN A 47 -17.72 -1.08 7.05
N LYS A 48 -19.00 -1.42 7.21
CA LYS A 48 -19.91 -0.67 8.08
C LYS A 48 -19.52 -0.74 9.57
N SER A 49 -18.99 -1.86 10.05
CA SER A 49 -18.59 -1.99 11.47
C SER A 49 -17.40 -1.10 11.82
N HIS A 50 -16.57 -0.75 10.84
CA HIS A 50 -15.46 0.18 11.04
C HIS A 50 -15.91 1.62 11.33
N LEU A 51 -17.14 2.02 10.99
CA LEU A 51 -17.68 3.33 11.38
C LEU A 51 -17.77 3.46 12.91
N SER A 52 -18.17 2.38 13.60
CA SER A 52 -18.16 2.33 15.06
C SER A 52 -16.73 2.33 15.60
N LEU A 53 -15.81 1.58 14.97
CA LEU A 53 -14.41 1.58 15.37
C LEU A 53 -13.78 2.98 15.32
N LEU A 54 -14.06 3.78 14.29
CA LEU A 54 -13.59 5.17 14.20
C LEU A 54 -14.19 6.07 15.29
N GLN A 55 -15.38 5.74 15.81
CA GLN A 55 -15.98 6.46 16.93
C GLN A 55 -15.39 6.03 18.27
N GLU A 56 -14.92 4.79 18.41
CA GLU A 56 -14.39 4.25 19.66
C GLU A 56 -12.89 4.55 19.85
N GLU A 57 -12.15 4.66 18.76
CA GLU A 57 -10.69 4.82 18.78
C GLU A 57 -10.20 6.02 17.96
N ASN A 58 -8.98 6.47 18.24
CA ASN A 58 -8.36 7.57 17.53
C ASN A 58 -7.64 7.03 16.27
N PHE A 59 -8.02 7.57 15.11
CA PHE A 59 -7.41 7.28 13.82
C PHE A 59 -6.94 8.55 13.12
N PHE A 60 -5.84 8.43 12.37
CA PHE A 60 -5.51 9.35 11.30
C PHE A 60 -6.16 8.89 9.99
N VAL A 61 -6.34 9.82 9.06
CA VAL A 61 -6.78 9.58 7.69
C VAL A 61 -5.85 10.28 6.71
N SER A 62 -5.58 9.64 5.58
CA SER A 62 -4.86 10.22 4.45
C SER A 62 -5.44 9.72 3.14
N GLU A 63 -5.18 10.46 2.07
CA GLU A 63 -5.50 10.00 0.72
C GLU A 63 -4.69 8.73 0.37
N LYS A 64 -5.32 7.80 -0.33
CA LYS A 64 -4.69 6.56 -0.83
C LYS A 64 -4.17 6.79 -2.25
N ALA A 65 -2.86 6.90 -2.41
CA ALA A 65 -2.28 7.14 -3.73
C ALA A 65 -2.31 5.85 -4.56
N ASP A 66 -2.42 6.00 -5.88
CA ASP A 66 -2.25 4.91 -6.84
C ASP A 66 -0.76 4.80 -7.22
N GLY A 67 0.05 4.35 -6.27
CA GLY A 67 1.50 4.22 -6.39
C GLY A 67 2.01 2.80 -6.13
N ILE A 68 3.34 2.66 -6.08
CA ILE A 68 3.99 1.41 -5.67
C ILE A 68 4.41 1.52 -4.22
N ARG A 69 3.72 0.78 -3.35
CA ARG A 69 4.14 0.66 -1.94
C ARG A 69 5.44 -0.14 -1.82
N CYS A 70 6.42 0.48 -1.18
CA CYS A 70 7.69 -0.14 -0.87
C CYS A 70 8.09 0.16 0.58
N LEU A 71 8.91 -0.70 1.18
CA LEU A 71 9.74 -0.29 2.30
C LEU A 71 11.00 0.38 1.77
N LEU A 72 11.50 1.39 2.46
CA LEU A 72 12.85 1.93 2.24
C LEU A 72 13.75 1.41 3.35
N VAL A 73 14.80 0.67 2.98
CA VAL A 73 15.75 0.04 3.90
C VAL A 73 17.12 0.67 3.69
N ALA A 74 17.60 1.43 4.66
CA ALA A 74 18.99 1.85 4.72
C ALA A 74 19.76 0.92 5.66
N THR A 75 20.88 0.40 5.21
CA THR A 75 21.75 -0.48 6.00
C THR A 75 23.22 -0.26 5.66
N ARG A 76 24.09 -1.04 6.30
CA ARG A 76 25.52 -1.02 6.07
C ARG A 76 25.96 -2.43 5.73
N ASP A 77 26.60 -2.59 4.58
CA ASP A 77 27.25 -3.85 4.22
C ASP A 77 28.33 -4.17 5.27
N ALA A 78 28.18 -5.32 5.93
CA ALA A 78 29.08 -5.73 7.02
C ALA A 78 30.51 -6.04 6.54
N ARG A 79 30.69 -6.41 5.27
CA ARG A 79 31.98 -6.75 4.67
C ARG A 79 32.72 -5.52 4.18
N THR A 80 32.03 -4.64 3.46
CA THR A 80 32.65 -3.45 2.84
C THR A 80 32.56 -2.22 3.72
N GLY A 81 31.66 -2.23 4.70
CA GLY A 81 31.36 -1.09 5.56
C GLY A 81 30.61 0.03 4.84
N LYS A 82 30.19 -0.17 3.59
CA LYS A 82 29.48 0.82 2.77
C LYS A 82 28.02 0.93 3.20
N TYR A 83 27.49 2.15 3.16
CA TYR A 83 26.06 2.38 3.35
C TYR A 83 25.32 2.13 2.04
N ASP A 84 24.29 1.31 2.11
CA ASP A 84 23.44 0.96 0.98
C ASP A 84 21.98 1.23 1.33
N THR A 85 21.18 1.53 0.30
CA THR A 85 19.75 1.79 0.46
C THR A 85 18.97 1.02 -0.59
N PHE A 86 17.84 0.47 -0.18
CA PHE A 86 17.01 -0.40 -1.00
C PHE A 86 15.55 0.03 -0.92
N LEU A 87 14.85 -0.07 -2.04
CA LEU A 87 13.39 -0.19 -2.04
C LEU A 87 13.02 -1.68 -2.01
N VAL A 88 12.03 -2.03 -1.20
CA VAL A 88 11.55 -3.41 -1.05
C VAL A 88 10.07 -3.46 -1.35
N ASP A 89 9.68 -4.17 -2.41
CA ASP A 89 8.28 -4.29 -2.82
C ASP A 89 7.50 -5.33 -1.98
N ARG A 90 6.19 -5.46 -2.25
CA ARG A 90 5.33 -6.45 -1.58
C ARG A 90 5.69 -7.90 -1.87
N LYS A 91 6.42 -8.18 -2.96
CA LYS A 91 6.95 -9.52 -3.30
C LYS A 91 8.26 -9.81 -2.55
N ASN A 92 8.68 -8.90 -1.66
CA ASN A 92 9.95 -8.97 -0.94
C ASN A 92 11.17 -8.93 -1.88
N SER A 93 11.04 -8.26 -3.03
CA SER A 93 12.11 -8.02 -4.00
C SER A 93 12.84 -6.73 -3.64
N TYR A 94 14.17 -6.74 -3.70
CA TYR A 94 15.00 -5.61 -3.29
C TYR A 94 15.58 -4.91 -4.51
N TYR A 95 15.55 -3.58 -4.51
CA TYR A 95 16.09 -2.72 -5.56
C TYR A 95 17.08 -1.75 -4.94
N GLN A 96 18.38 -1.90 -5.23
CA GLN A 96 19.42 -1.03 -4.70
C GLN A 96 19.36 0.34 -5.38
N ILE A 97 19.29 1.39 -4.57
CA ILE A 97 19.22 2.78 -5.01
C ILE A 97 20.29 3.65 -4.33
N HIS A 98 20.66 4.75 -4.99
CA HIS A 98 21.46 5.79 -4.35
C HIS A 98 20.54 6.75 -3.60
N MET A 99 20.22 6.40 -2.34
CA MET A 99 19.35 7.21 -1.49
C MET A 99 19.92 7.33 -0.06
N PRO A 100 21.08 7.97 0.09
CA PRO A 100 21.70 8.14 1.40
C PRO A 100 20.75 8.89 2.36
N LEU A 101 20.48 8.29 3.53
CA LEU A 101 19.72 8.92 4.60
C LEU A 101 20.68 9.67 5.55
N PRO A 102 20.64 11.00 5.64
CA PRO A 102 21.52 11.76 6.54
C PRO A 102 21.32 11.41 8.01
N HIS A 103 22.39 11.28 8.79
CA HIS A 103 22.29 10.99 10.22
C HIS A 103 21.75 12.21 10.99
N PRO A 104 20.86 12.04 12.00
CA PRO A 104 20.25 13.17 12.71
C PRO A 104 21.23 14.05 13.47
N GLU A 105 22.30 13.47 14.01
CA GLU A 105 23.34 14.20 14.74
C GLU A 105 24.43 14.78 13.82
N ASN A 106 24.61 14.21 12.62
CA ASN A 106 25.60 14.67 11.65
C ASN A 106 25.08 14.39 10.23
N ILE A 107 24.59 15.43 9.56
CA ILE A 107 23.95 15.32 8.24
C ILE A 107 24.92 14.93 7.09
N HIS A 108 26.23 14.91 7.34
CA HIS A 108 27.23 14.40 6.39
C HIS A 108 27.55 12.91 6.61
N ALA A 109 27.09 12.32 7.71
CA ALA A 109 27.11 10.89 7.93
C ALA A 109 25.77 10.27 7.49
N TYR A 110 25.73 8.94 7.35
CA TYR A 110 24.54 8.23 6.90
C TYR A 110 24.00 7.29 7.97
N GLN A 111 22.67 7.09 7.94
CA GLN A 111 21.99 6.13 8.79
C GLN A 111 22.26 4.71 8.31
N ARG A 112 22.30 3.77 9.26
CA ARG A 112 22.21 2.32 9.03
C ARG A 112 20.91 1.80 9.63
N ASP A 113 20.58 0.55 9.34
CA ASP A 113 19.49 -0.24 9.91
C ASP A 113 18.23 0.58 10.21
N THR A 114 17.76 1.28 9.18
CA THR A 114 16.58 2.14 9.23
C THR A 114 15.60 1.64 8.19
N VAL A 115 14.37 1.35 8.63
CA VAL A 115 13.32 0.78 7.77
C VAL A 115 12.07 1.63 7.88
N LEU A 116 11.65 2.19 6.73
CA LEU A 116 10.54 3.12 6.60
C LEU A 116 9.47 2.53 5.68
N ASP A 117 8.21 2.84 5.93
CA ASP A 117 7.08 2.44 5.07
C ASP A 117 6.64 3.66 4.25
N GLY A 118 6.43 3.44 2.96
CA GLY A 118 6.07 4.52 2.06
C GLY A 118 5.53 4.03 0.72
N GLU A 119 5.20 4.99 -0.11
CA GLU A 119 4.65 4.76 -1.44
C GLU A 119 5.36 5.63 -2.47
N LEU A 120 5.84 4.98 -3.53
CA LEU A 120 6.46 5.62 -4.66
C LEU A 120 5.37 6.09 -5.63
N VAL A 121 5.29 7.40 -5.83
CA VAL A 121 4.22 8.07 -6.56
C VAL A 121 4.82 8.96 -7.65
N LEU A 122 4.21 8.92 -8.83
CA LEU A 122 4.57 9.77 -9.96
C LEU A 122 3.60 10.95 -10.03
N ASP A 123 4.06 12.13 -9.61
CA ASP A 123 3.27 13.35 -9.73
C ASP A 123 3.41 13.93 -11.13
N VAL A 124 2.33 14.50 -11.65
CA VAL A 124 2.29 15.32 -12.86
C VAL A 124 2.16 16.78 -12.43
N GLU A 125 3.23 17.56 -12.65
CA GLU A 125 3.25 18.99 -12.36
C GLU A 125 2.44 19.79 -13.40
N GLU A 126 2.12 21.06 -13.12
CA GLU A 126 1.28 21.91 -13.99
C GLU A 126 1.89 22.13 -15.39
N ASP A 127 3.22 22.04 -15.50
CA ASP A 127 3.98 22.11 -16.75
C ASP A 127 4.01 20.78 -17.53
N GLY A 128 3.30 19.75 -17.05
CA GLY A 128 3.26 18.41 -17.61
C GLY A 128 4.46 17.53 -17.23
N ARG A 129 5.40 18.04 -16.45
CA ARG A 129 6.59 17.28 -16.03
C ARG A 129 6.22 16.23 -15.00
N HIS A 130 6.77 15.04 -15.17
CA HIS A 130 6.63 13.96 -14.19
C HIS A 130 7.71 14.07 -13.10
N VAL A 131 7.31 14.02 -11.82
CA VAL A 131 8.20 14.10 -10.66
C VAL A 131 7.96 12.92 -9.73
N LEU A 132 8.99 12.10 -9.56
CA LEU A 132 8.94 10.94 -8.68
C LEU A 132 9.11 11.37 -7.21
N LYS A 133 8.17 10.97 -6.36
CA LYS A 133 8.16 11.24 -4.92
C LYS A 133 7.97 9.93 -4.17
N PHE A 134 8.61 9.82 -3.00
CA PHE A 134 8.37 8.73 -2.08
C PHE A 134 7.71 9.30 -0.82
N TYR A 135 6.40 9.06 -0.71
CA TYR A 135 5.59 9.50 0.42
C TYR A 135 5.74 8.51 1.57
N LEU A 136 6.46 8.94 2.60
CA LEU A 136 6.67 8.19 3.83
C LEU A 136 5.46 8.34 4.75
N PHE A 137 4.99 7.26 5.33
CA PHE A 137 3.88 7.30 6.29
C PHE A 137 4.15 6.53 7.59
N ASP A 138 5.23 5.73 7.69
CA ASP A 138 5.61 5.08 8.96
C ASP A 138 7.14 4.84 9.08
N CYS A 139 7.63 4.65 10.30
CA CYS A 139 9.01 4.30 10.62
C CYS A 139 9.01 3.15 11.62
N MET A 140 9.45 1.97 11.17
CA MET A 140 9.41 0.75 11.98
C MET A 140 10.72 0.54 12.71
N ILE A 141 11.85 0.83 12.06
CA ILE A 141 13.19 0.69 12.63
C ILE A 141 13.96 2.00 12.38
N SER A 142 14.63 2.51 13.41
CA SER A 142 15.50 3.69 13.31
C SER A 142 16.87 3.35 13.89
N MET A 143 17.88 3.25 13.03
CA MET A 143 19.28 3.00 13.42
C MET A 143 19.45 1.78 14.34
N GLY A 144 18.81 0.68 13.97
CA GLY A 144 18.82 -0.59 14.71
C GLY A 144 17.85 -0.65 15.89
N THR A 145 17.22 0.46 16.26
CA THR A 145 16.19 0.48 17.31
C THR A 145 14.83 0.16 16.71
N SER A 146 14.22 -0.93 17.16
CA SER A 146 12.86 -1.30 16.78
C SER A 146 11.82 -0.39 17.45
N LEU A 147 10.84 0.06 16.66
CA LEU A 147 9.71 0.89 17.07
C LEU A 147 8.38 0.19 16.85
N ILE A 148 8.37 -1.08 16.42
CA ILE A 148 7.13 -1.80 16.03
C ILE A 148 6.11 -1.85 17.18
N GLU A 149 6.58 -1.99 18.42
CA GLU A 149 5.74 -2.01 19.63
C GLU A 149 5.31 -0.60 20.09
N LYS A 150 5.83 0.47 19.47
CA LYS A 150 5.46 1.84 19.83
C LYS A 150 4.18 2.24 19.11
N PRO A 151 3.32 3.06 19.74
CA PRO A 151 2.17 3.68 19.08
C PRO A 151 2.56 4.45 17.81
N PHE A 152 1.64 4.53 16.85
CA PHE A 152 1.88 5.17 15.54
C PHE A 152 2.38 6.62 15.67
N ASN A 153 1.82 7.41 16.59
CA ASN A 153 2.27 8.79 16.82
C ASN A 153 3.75 8.90 17.21
N LYS A 154 4.30 7.94 17.97
CA LYS A 154 5.72 7.88 18.33
C LYS A 154 6.59 7.48 17.15
N ARG A 155 6.10 6.57 16.30
CA ARG A 155 6.78 6.19 15.05
C ARG A 155 6.82 7.35 14.06
N LEU A 156 5.73 8.09 13.92
CA LEU A 156 5.64 9.31 13.11
C LEU A 156 6.58 10.42 13.63
N GLY A 157 6.65 10.60 14.95
CA GLY A 157 7.61 11.50 15.58
C GLY A 157 9.05 11.11 15.24
N ARG A 158 9.39 9.81 15.30
CA ARG A 158 10.72 9.32 14.91
C ARG A 158 11.00 9.57 13.43
N LEU A 159 10.06 9.26 12.55
CA LEU A 159 10.17 9.51 11.11
C LEU A 159 10.49 10.99 10.84
N THR A 160 9.79 11.90 11.52
CA THR A 160 9.98 13.34 11.34
C THR A 160 11.34 13.80 11.86
N GLU A 161 11.68 13.48 13.11
CA GLU A 161 12.90 13.97 13.76
C GLU A 161 14.17 13.34 13.20
N HIS A 162 14.15 12.03 12.91
CA HIS A 162 15.34 11.29 12.54
C HIS A 162 15.54 11.16 11.03
N VAL A 163 14.50 11.26 10.21
CA VAL A 163 14.63 11.08 8.75
C VAL A 163 14.38 12.39 8.01
N LEU A 164 13.20 12.97 8.18
CA LEU A 164 12.78 14.13 7.37
C LEU A 164 13.57 15.40 7.73
N LYS A 165 13.71 15.74 9.00
CA LYS A 165 14.48 16.94 9.39
C LYS A 165 15.95 16.90 8.94
N PRO A 166 16.70 15.79 9.11
CA PRO A 166 18.07 15.68 8.62
C PRO A 166 18.14 15.71 7.09
N TYR A 167 17.22 15.03 6.41
CA TYR A 167 17.07 15.08 4.95
C TYR A 167 16.87 16.51 4.45
N ASP A 168 15.90 17.24 5.01
CA ASP A 168 15.58 18.62 4.61
C ASP A 168 16.70 19.60 4.93
N ARG A 169 17.48 19.36 6.00
CA ARG A 169 18.70 20.14 6.28
C ARG A 169 19.76 19.90 5.21
N ARG A 170 20.05 18.63 4.90
CA ARG A 170 21.05 18.27 3.89
C ARG A 170 20.66 18.76 2.49
N TYR A 171 19.38 18.64 2.14
CA TYR A 171 18.83 19.10 0.87
C TYR A 171 18.96 20.62 0.69
N ARG A 172 18.85 21.40 1.77
CA ARG A 172 19.03 22.87 1.73
C ARG A 172 20.50 23.30 1.68
N GLU A 173 21.37 22.55 2.33
CA GLU A 173 22.80 22.86 2.40
C GLU A 173 23.54 22.52 1.10
N ASP A 174 23.18 21.40 0.47
CA ASP A 174 23.86 20.87 -0.72
C ASP A 174 22.86 20.61 -1.84
N ARG A 175 22.87 21.50 -2.84
CA ARG A 175 22.01 21.36 -4.02
C ARG A 175 22.35 20.11 -4.84
N GLY A 176 23.65 19.74 -4.90
CA GLY A 176 24.11 18.57 -5.62
C GLY A 176 23.61 17.27 -5.00
N PHE A 177 23.47 17.23 -3.66
CA PHE A 177 22.81 16.13 -2.97
C PHE A 177 21.38 15.93 -3.46
N GLY A 178 20.58 17.00 -3.55
CA GLY A 178 19.20 16.89 -4.01
C GLY A 178 19.07 16.45 -5.48
N GLU A 179 19.96 16.95 -6.34
CA GLU A 179 19.99 16.62 -7.77
C GLU A 179 20.45 15.18 -8.06
N SER A 180 21.20 14.55 -7.13
CA SER A 180 21.68 13.18 -7.30
C SER A 180 20.68 12.09 -6.87
N LEU A 181 19.55 12.45 -6.23
CA LEU A 181 18.59 11.47 -5.71
C LEU A 181 17.61 10.99 -6.78
N PRO A 182 17.20 9.71 -6.75
CA PRO A 182 16.23 9.17 -7.69
C PRO A 182 14.80 9.74 -7.51
N PHE A 183 14.48 10.24 -6.30
CA PHE A 183 13.18 10.81 -5.96
C PHE A 183 13.28 11.68 -4.71
N LYS A 184 12.23 12.47 -4.45
CA LYS A 184 12.13 13.30 -3.23
C LYS A 184 11.42 12.54 -2.10
N LEU A 185 11.95 12.61 -0.88
CA LEU A 185 11.21 12.15 0.30
C LEU A 185 10.21 13.22 0.73
N LYS A 186 8.99 12.78 1.04
CA LYS A 186 7.96 13.62 1.64
C LYS A 186 7.20 12.85 2.71
N LEU A 187 6.78 13.54 3.76
CA LEU A 187 5.79 12.99 4.66
C LEU A 187 4.44 12.93 3.94
N LYS A 188 3.75 11.81 4.02
CA LYS A 188 2.35 11.71 3.60
C LYS A 188 1.51 12.68 4.46
N PRO A 189 0.74 13.60 3.86
CA PRO A 189 -0.17 14.44 4.64
C PRO A 189 -1.16 13.58 5.42
N LEU A 190 -1.23 13.79 6.74
CA LEU A 190 -2.11 13.07 7.65
C LEU A 190 -3.08 14.07 8.28
N GLN A 191 -4.35 13.70 8.32
CA GLN A 191 -5.41 14.42 9.01
C GLN A 191 -5.99 13.54 10.12
N LEU A 192 -6.67 14.14 11.08
CA LEU A 192 -7.45 13.38 12.06
C LEU A 192 -8.66 12.77 11.36
N ALA A 193 -9.11 11.58 11.76
CA ALA A 193 -10.18 10.85 11.05
C ALA A 193 -11.48 11.67 10.87
N TYR A 194 -11.81 12.55 11.82
CA TYR A 194 -12.97 13.45 11.71
C TYR A 194 -12.78 14.63 10.73
N HIS A 195 -11.63 14.75 10.07
CA HIS A 195 -11.37 15.68 8.98
C HIS A 195 -11.38 14.99 7.61
N VAL A 196 -11.92 13.76 7.52
CA VAL A 196 -12.03 13.00 6.26
C VAL A 196 -12.76 13.76 5.14
N GLY A 197 -13.75 14.60 5.46
CA GLY A 197 -14.39 15.47 4.48
C GLY A 197 -13.40 16.39 3.74
N GLN A 198 -12.46 17.00 4.49
CA GLN A 198 -11.41 17.83 3.88
C GLN A 198 -10.47 17.00 2.99
N VAL A 199 -10.17 15.77 3.40
CA VAL A 199 -9.33 14.87 2.58
C VAL A 199 -10.02 14.59 1.24
N PHE A 200 -11.32 14.30 1.24
CA PHE A 200 -12.07 14.10 0.00
C PHE A 200 -12.12 15.35 -0.88
N GLU A 201 -12.28 16.54 -0.30
CA GLU A 201 -12.23 17.81 -1.03
C GLU A 201 -10.86 18.13 -1.64
N ASP A 202 -9.78 17.59 -1.04
CA ASP A 202 -8.41 17.81 -1.49
C ASP A 202 -7.94 16.80 -2.52
N ILE A 203 -8.57 15.61 -2.63
CA ILE A 203 -8.22 14.58 -3.61
C ILE A 203 -8.17 15.13 -5.05
N PRO A 204 -9.15 15.91 -5.55
CA PRO A 204 -9.10 16.48 -6.90
C PRO A 204 -7.93 17.45 -7.15
N LYS A 205 -7.30 17.96 -6.08
CA LYS A 205 -6.17 18.90 -6.14
C LYS A 205 -4.81 18.18 -6.14
N LEU A 206 -4.80 16.85 -5.98
CA LEU A 206 -3.57 16.06 -5.98
C LEU A 206 -2.94 16.03 -7.37
N LYS A 207 -1.61 15.93 -7.39
CA LYS A 207 -0.82 15.83 -8.63
C LYS A 207 -0.65 14.39 -9.11
N HIS A 208 -1.28 13.45 -8.44
CA HIS A 208 -1.21 12.02 -8.73
C HIS A 208 -2.60 11.41 -8.63
N LYS A 209 -2.76 10.22 -9.21
CA LYS A 209 -3.99 9.46 -9.11
C LYS A 209 -4.18 8.95 -7.68
N ASN A 210 -5.43 8.97 -7.23
CA ASN A 210 -5.89 8.49 -5.94
C ASN A 210 -6.99 7.45 -6.16
N ASP A 211 -7.06 6.45 -5.29
CA ASP A 211 -8.08 5.39 -5.34
C ASP A 211 -8.82 5.18 -4.01
N GLY A 212 -8.88 6.22 -3.17
CA GLY A 212 -9.63 6.23 -1.91
C GLY A 212 -8.86 6.87 -0.75
N VAL A 213 -9.11 6.37 0.47
CA VAL A 213 -8.46 6.84 1.70
C VAL A 213 -7.97 5.69 2.57
N ILE A 214 -6.93 5.95 3.36
CA ILE A 214 -6.40 5.03 4.39
C ILE A 214 -6.64 5.62 5.77
N PHE A 215 -7.25 4.85 6.65
CA PHE A 215 -7.32 5.13 8.08
C PHE A 215 -6.27 4.30 8.82
N THR A 216 -5.48 4.95 9.67
CA THR A 216 -4.44 4.30 10.47
C THR A 216 -4.65 4.64 11.94
N SER A 217 -4.79 3.62 12.79
CA SER A 217 -4.95 3.83 14.23
C SER A 217 -3.77 4.61 14.81
N GLN A 218 -4.07 5.61 15.63
CA GLN A 218 -3.08 6.45 16.29
C GLN A 218 -2.26 5.67 17.34
N GLU A 219 -2.90 4.72 18.02
CA GLU A 219 -2.34 4.06 19.20
C GLU A 219 -1.80 2.65 18.91
N ALA A 220 -2.23 2.01 17.82
CA ALA A 220 -1.86 0.63 17.53
C ALA A 220 -0.35 0.46 17.24
N PRO A 221 0.27 -0.64 17.73
CA PRO A 221 1.59 -1.05 17.30
C PRO A 221 1.59 -1.43 15.81
N TYR A 222 2.77 -1.44 15.19
CA TYR A 222 2.92 -1.86 13.80
C TYR A 222 2.71 -3.38 13.70
N THR A 223 1.81 -3.81 12.81
CA THR A 223 1.51 -5.23 12.62
C THR A 223 2.24 -5.78 11.39
N ILE A 224 2.96 -6.88 11.54
CA ILE A 224 3.56 -7.60 10.40
C ILE A 224 2.47 -8.41 9.69
N GLY A 225 2.22 -8.14 8.42
CA GLY A 225 1.13 -8.75 7.66
C GLY A 225 -0.21 -8.05 7.88
N THR A 226 -1.33 -8.76 7.80
CA THR A 226 -2.67 -8.16 7.86
C THR A 226 -2.91 -7.39 9.17
N CYS A 227 -3.27 -6.11 9.06
CA CYS A 227 -3.49 -5.21 10.18
C CYS A 227 -4.96 -4.79 10.24
N GLN A 228 -5.68 -5.24 11.28
CA GLN A 228 -7.09 -4.87 11.51
C GLN A 228 -7.26 -3.42 11.98
N LYS A 229 -6.16 -2.71 12.24
CA LYS A 229 -6.12 -1.29 12.67
C LYS A 229 -5.61 -0.35 11.58
N MET A 230 -5.52 -0.86 10.35
CA MET A 230 -5.22 -0.09 9.14
C MET A 230 -6.28 -0.42 8.10
N LEU A 231 -7.11 0.56 7.77
CA LEU A 231 -8.31 0.37 6.97
C LEU A 231 -8.13 1.08 5.63
N LYS A 232 -8.43 0.38 4.53
CA LYS A 232 -8.50 0.98 3.19
C LYS A 232 -9.96 1.13 2.79
N TRP A 233 -10.38 2.36 2.53
CA TRP A 233 -11.65 2.62 1.89
C TRP A 233 -11.41 2.96 0.42
N LYS A 234 -12.27 2.42 -0.44
CA LYS A 234 -12.35 2.76 -1.86
C LYS A 234 -13.83 2.98 -2.20
N PRO A 235 -14.14 3.85 -3.19
CA PRO A 235 -15.47 3.88 -3.78
C PRO A 235 -15.89 2.47 -4.24
N SER A 236 -17.16 2.12 -4.05
CA SER A 236 -17.69 0.78 -4.34
C SER A 236 -17.48 0.41 -5.81
N GLU A 237 -17.61 1.39 -6.71
CA GLU A 237 -17.41 1.31 -8.15
C GLU A 237 -15.94 1.08 -8.55
N GLU A 238 -14.98 1.37 -7.67
CA GLU A 238 -13.55 1.14 -7.85
C GLU A 238 -13.09 -0.21 -7.26
N ASN A 239 -14.01 -1.00 -6.69
CA ASN A 239 -13.69 -2.35 -6.23
C ASN A 239 -13.59 -3.31 -7.42
N THR A 240 -12.43 -3.96 -7.50
CA THR A 240 -12.15 -4.95 -8.54
C THR A 240 -11.77 -6.29 -7.93
N VAL A 241 -12.15 -7.37 -8.60
CA VAL A 241 -11.70 -8.72 -8.30
C VAL A 241 -10.84 -9.22 -9.44
N ASP A 242 -9.71 -9.84 -9.12
CA ASP A 242 -8.92 -10.54 -10.13
C ASP A 242 -9.42 -11.99 -10.26
N PHE A 243 -9.94 -12.35 -11.42
CA PHE A 243 -10.36 -13.70 -11.75
C PHE A 243 -9.37 -14.35 -12.70
N LYS A 244 -9.32 -15.69 -12.69
CA LYS A 244 -8.70 -16.45 -13.78
C LYS A 244 -9.75 -16.67 -14.86
N LEU A 245 -9.43 -16.28 -16.09
CA LEU A 245 -10.26 -16.45 -17.26
C LEU A 245 -9.91 -17.78 -17.95
N GLU A 246 -10.95 -18.55 -18.27
CA GLU A 246 -10.86 -19.70 -19.18
C GLU A 246 -11.91 -19.53 -20.29
N GLY A 247 -11.65 -20.18 -21.43
CA GLY A 247 -12.49 -20.11 -22.62
C GLY A 247 -11.78 -19.45 -23.81
N PRO A 248 -12.50 -19.24 -24.92
CA PRO A 248 -13.89 -19.62 -25.09
C PRO A 248 -14.07 -21.15 -25.10
N ASP A 249 -15.20 -21.65 -24.60
CA ASP A 249 -15.59 -23.05 -24.75
C ASP A 249 -16.18 -23.32 -26.14
N ILE A 250 -16.74 -24.53 -26.35
CA ILE A 250 -17.31 -24.93 -27.64
C ILE A 250 -18.51 -24.07 -28.08
N ASP A 251 -19.20 -23.45 -27.11
CA ASP A 251 -20.34 -22.57 -27.34
C ASP A 251 -19.92 -21.08 -27.41
N GLY A 252 -18.61 -20.80 -27.39
CA GLY A 252 -18.07 -19.44 -27.44
C GLY A 252 -18.09 -18.71 -26.10
N LYS A 253 -18.37 -19.40 -24.99
CA LYS A 253 -18.53 -18.78 -23.67
C LYS A 253 -17.22 -18.71 -22.90
N TYR A 254 -17.09 -17.67 -22.08
CA TYR A 254 -15.98 -17.48 -21.16
C TYR A 254 -16.41 -17.76 -19.73
N TRP A 255 -15.44 -18.17 -18.92
CA TRP A 255 -15.66 -18.59 -17.54
C TRP A 255 -14.61 -17.96 -16.63
N ILE A 256 -15.04 -17.50 -15.46
CA ILE A 256 -14.16 -16.91 -14.44
C ILE A 256 -14.03 -17.82 -13.22
N TYR A 257 -12.83 -17.86 -12.65
CA TYR A 257 -12.47 -18.73 -11.54
C TYR A 257 -11.78 -17.95 -10.40
N LEU A 258 -12.06 -18.38 -9.17
CA LEU A 258 -11.42 -17.90 -7.95
C LEU A 258 -10.37 -18.90 -7.45
N TRP A 259 -9.38 -18.42 -6.70
CA TRP A 259 -8.33 -19.28 -6.14
C TRP A 259 -8.71 -19.80 -4.74
N ARG A 260 -8.55 -21.09 -4.46
CA ARG A 260 -8.71 -21.68 -3.11
C ARG A 260 -7.43 -22.17 -2.47
N GLY A 261 -6.29 -21.99 -3.14
CA GLY A 261 -5.00 -22.42 -2.61
C GLY A 261 -4.75 -23.92 -2.76
N GLY A 262 -3.48 -24.28 -2.55
CA GLY A 262 -3.05 -25.67 -2.42
C GLY A 262 -3.46 -26.56 -3.59
N ARG A 263 -4.04 -27.72 -3.28
CA ARG A 263 -4.44 -28.74 -4.25
C ARG A 263 -5.78 -28.45 -4.93
N GLU A 264 -6.63 -27.61 -4.34
CA GLU A 264 -7.95 -27.27 -4.90
C GLU A 264 -7.83 -26.37 -6.13
N GLY A 265 -6.78 -25.55 -6.17
CA GLY A 265 -6.48 -24.78 -7.35
C GLY A 265 -7.48 -23.63 -7.58
N HIS A 266 -7.86 -23.43 -8.84
CA HIS A 266 -8.89 -22.49 -9.27
C HIS A 266 -10.25 -23.18 -9.36
N VAL A 267 -11.27 -22.60 -8.74
CA VAL A 267 -12.64 -23.12 -8.71
C VAL A 267 -13.55 -22.19 -9.52
N LEU A 268 -14.43 -22.79 -10.33
CA LEU A 268 -15.36 -22.07 -11.19
C LEU A 268 -16.25 -21.14 -10.35
N HIS A 269 -16.28 -19.86 -10.73
CA HIS A 269 -17.13 -18.86 -10.11
C HIS A 269 -18.41 -18.63 -10.92
N GLY A 270 -18.30 -18.46 -12.24
CA GLY A 270 -19.45 -18.19 -13.09
C GLY A 270 -19.08 -17.94 -14.56
N GLU A 271 -20.12 -17.75 -15.37
CA GLU A 271 -20.00 -17.30 -16.77
C GLU A 271 -19.51 -15.85 -16.80
N PHE A 272 -18.62 -15.54 -17.75
CA PHE A 272 -18.10 -14.21 -17.96
C PHE A 272 -18.64 -13.62 -19.26
N HIS A 273 -19.29 -12.46 -19.15
CA HIS A 273 -19.93 -11.81 -20.27
C HIS A 273 -19.06 -10.66 -20.79
N LEU A 274 -18.74 -10.72 -22.08
CA LEU A 274 -18.03 -9.66 -22.80
C LEU A 274 -19.01 -8.59 -23.25
N ASP A 275 -18.58 -7.33 -23.22
CA ASP A 275 -19.28 -6.30 -23.97
C ASP A 275 -19.00 -6.45 -25.47
N GLN A 276 -19.76 -5.72 -26.29
CA GLN A 276 -19.69 -5.87 -27.74
C GLN A 276 -18.30 -5.54 -28.29
N GLU A 277 -17.67 -4.47 -27.81
CA GLU A 277 -16.36 -4.04 -28.28
C GLU A 277 -15.28 -5.08 -27.94
N LEU A 278 -15.30 -5.60 -26.70
CA LEU A 278 -14.39 -6.62 -26.23
C LEU A 278 -14.62 -7.96 -26.92
N ALA A 279 -15.87 -8.31 -27.24
CA ALA A 279 -16.18 -9.52 -27.99
C ALA A 279 -15.61 -9.47 -29.41
N GLU A 280 -15.78 -8.35 -30.12
CA GLU A 280 -15.19 -8.12 -31.45
C GLU A 280 -13.65 -8.14 -31.40
N GLU A 281 -13.06 -7.56 -30.35
CA GLU A 281 -11.60 -7.59 -30.13
C GLU A 281 -11.11 -9.02 -29.89
N TRP A 282 -11.73 -9.77 -28.97
CA TRP A 282 -11.28 -11.11 -28.58
C TRP A 282 -11.60 -12.18 -29.62
N GLU A 283 -12.58 -11.94 -30.51
CA GLU A 283 -12.77 -12.79 -31.69
C GLU A 283 -11.57 -12.66 -32.64
N ARG A 284 -11.05 -11.44 -32.83
CA ARG A 284 -9.89 -11.17 -33.70
C ARG A 284 -8.56 -11.53 -33.02
N TYR A 285 -8.45 -11.29 -31.73
CA TYR A 285 -7.24 -11.48 -30.92
C TYR A 285 -7.60 -12.16 -29.59
N PRO A 286 -7.81 -13.49 -29.60
CA PRO A 286 -8.23 -14.20 -28.41
C PRO A 286 -7.22 -14.06 -27.28
N PRO A 287 -7.66 -13.82 -26.03
CA PRO A 287 -6.78 -13.91 -24.90
C PRO A 287 -6.25 -15.35 -24.79
N GLY A 288 -4.96 -15.51 -24.53
CA GLY A 288 -4.42 -16.84 -24.23
C GLY A 288 -5.13 -17.48 -23.03
N TYR A 289 -5.07 -18.81 -22.93
CA TYR A 289 -5.68 -19.55 -21.82
C TYR A 289 -5.07 -19.22 -20.46
N GLY A 290 -5.92 -19.29 -19.43
CA GLY A 290 -5.53 -19.16 -18.03
C GLY A 290 -5.00 -17.78 -17.62
N LYS A 291 -5.33 -16.72 -18.36
CA LYS A 291 -4.95 -15.35 -18.02
C LYS A 291 -5.69 -14.88 -16.78
N ILE A 292 -5.01 -14.06 -15.97
CA ILE A 292 -5.68 -13.35 -14.88
C ILE A 292 -6.20 -12.02 -15.43
N ILE A 293 -7.48 -11.75 -15.18
CA ILE A 293 -8.16 -10.50 -15.55
C ILE A 293 -8.63 -9.80 -14.28
N GLU A 294 -8.49 -8.48 -14.25
CA GLU A 294 -9.11 -7.63 -13.24
C GLU A 294 -10.49 -7.22 -13.76
N CYS A 295 -11.52 -7.45 -12.95
CA CYS A 295 -12.89 -7.11 -13.27
C CYS A 295 -13.45 -6.12 -12.26
N ARG A 296 -14.17 -5.09 -12.73
CA ARG A 296 -14.93 -4.17 -11.86
C ARG A 296 -16.34 -4.69 -11.63
N TYR A 297 -16.88 -4.41 -10.45
CA TYR A 297 -18.26 -4.75 -10.12
C TYR A 297 -19.23 -3.81 -10.87
N ASP A 298 -20.23 -4.37 -11.52
CA ASP A 298 -21.32 -3.63 -12.16
C ASP A 298 -22.63 -4.40 -11.91
N PRO A 299 -23.49 -3.93 -10.98
CA PRO A 299 -24.69 -4.66 -10.60
C PRO A 299 -25.73 -4.78 -11.71
N GLU A 300 -25.61 -3.99 -12.79
CA GLU A 300 -26.50 -4.04 -13.94
C GLU A 300 -25.95 -4.96 -15.05
N TRP A 301 -24.70 -5.44 -14.92
CA TRP A 301 -24.06 -6.29 -15.92
C TRP A 301 -24.38 -7.78 -15.72
N PRO A 302 -24.59 -8.57 -16.80
CA PRO A 302 -24.73 -10.01 -16.69
C PRO A 302 -23.51 -10.64 -15.99
N GLY A 303 -23.76 -11.38 -14.90
CA GLY A 303 -22.69 -11.95 -14.07
C GLY A 303 -21.96 -10.93 -13.18
N GLU A 304 -22.43 -9.68 -13.10
CA GLU A 304 -22.00 -8.61 -12.18
C GLU A 304 -20.54 -8.14 -12.31
N TRP A 305 -19.79 -8.66 -13.29
CA TRP A 305 -18.36 -8.38 -13.45
C TRP A 305 -18.01 -7.99 -14.87
N ARG A 306 -17.39 -6.81 -15.02
CA ARG A 306 -16.91 -6.31 -16.31
C ARG A 306 -15.40 -6.31 -16.40
N PHE A 307 -14.87 -6.67 -17.57
CA PHE A 307 -13.45 -6.62 -17.85
C PHE A 307 -12.90 -5.21 -17.62
N SER A 308 -11.81 -5.10 -16.87
CA SER A 308 -11.04 -3.86 -16.73
C SER A 308 -9.69 -3.98 -17.42
N ARG A 309 -8.90 -5.02 -17.13
CA ARG A 309 -7.57 -5.24 -17.76
C ARG A 309 -7.02 -6.65 -17.50
N PHE A 310 -5.97 -7.00 -18.25
CA PHE A 310 -5.15 -8.18 -17.94
C PHE A 310 -4.16 -7.89 -16.79
N ARG A 311 -3.99 -8.89 -15.91
CA ARG A 311 -3.05 -8.88 -14.77
C ARG A 311 -1.88 -9.83 -15.02
N ASN A 312 -1.02 -9.44 -15.96
CA ASN A 312 0.19 -10.19 -16.30
C ASN A 312 1.20 -10.28 -15.14
N ASP A 313 1.02 -9.46 -14.09
CA ASP A 313 1.82 -9.45 -12.86
C ASP A 313 1.45 -10.55 -11.86
N LYS A 314 0.34 -11.28 -12.12
CA LYS A 314 -0.25 -12.28 -11.24
C LYS A 314 -0.25 -13.68 -11.86
N GLU A 315 0.13 -14.66 -11.05
CA GLU A 315 0.01 -16.08 -11.40
C GLU A 315 -1.37 -16.65 -11.07
N ASN A 316 -2.04 -16.09 -10.05
CA ASN A 316 -3.31 -16.61 -9.54
C ASN A 316 -4.34 -15.48 -9.41
N ALA A 317 -5.62 -15.85 -9.63
CA ALA A 317 -6.79 -15.09 -9.21
C ALA A 317 -6.76 -14.71 -7.72
N ASN A 318 -7.63 -13.79 -7.31
CA ASN A 318 -7.87 -13.53 -5.90
C ASN A 318 -8.35 -14.80 -5.18
N HIS A 319 -7.91 -14.94 -3.93
CA HIS A 319 -8.39 -16.02 -3.08
C HIS A 319 -9.87 -15.82 -2.77
N GLU A 320 -10.65 -16.90 -2.63
CA GLU A 320 -12.09 -16.83 -2.37
C GLU A 320 -12.43 -15.99 -1.12
N THR A 321 -11.62 -16.04 -0.07
CA THR A 321 -11.80 -15.18 1.12
C THR A 321 -11.59 -13.69 0.82
N VAL A 322 -10.71 -13.35 -0.12
CA VAL A 322 -10.52 -11.96 -0.58
C VAL A 322 -11.75 -11.52 -1.37
N TYR A 323 -12.26 -12.38 -2.25
CA TYR A 323 -13.51 -12.14 -2.96
C TYR A 323 -14.68 -11.89 -2.00
N MET A 324 -14.87 -12.75 -0.99
CA MET A 324 -15.92 -12.58 0.03
C MET A 324 -15.79 -11.23 0.74
N SER A 325 -14.58 -10.84 1.15
CA SER A 325 -14.34 -9.53 1.78
C SER A 325 -14.63 -8.34 0.86
N ILE A 326 -14.41 -8.48 -0.46
CA ILE A 326 -14.76 -7.45 -1.44
C ILE A 326 -16.29 -7.38 -1.59
N MET A 327 -16.96 -8.53 -1.67
CA MET A 327 -18.43 -8.56 -1.75
C MET A 327 -19.10 -8.01 -0.50
N ASP A 328 -18.56 -8.25 0.68
CA ASP A 328 -19.07 -7.64 1.91
C ASP A 328 -18.90 -6.11 1.88
N SER A 329 -17.78 -5.61 1.36
CA SER A 329 -17.54 -4.17 1.17
C SER A 329 -18.54 -3.56 0.17
N ILE A 330 -18.80 -4.24 -0.95
CA ILE A 330 -19.77 -3.82 -1.97
C ILE A 330 -21.19 -3.80 -1.38
N ARG A 331 -21.59 -4.84 -0.63
CA ARG A 331 -22.92 -4.94 -0.02
C ARG A 331 -23.15 -3.92 1.09
N ASP A 332 -22.13 -3.68 1.91
CA ASP A 332 -22.19 -2.66 2.95
C ASP A 332 -22.34 -1.26 2.34
N ASN A 333 -21.84 -1.07 1.12
CA ASN A 333 -21.92 0.15 0.31
C ASN A 333 -21.71 1.42 1.13
N VAL A 334 -20.64 1.43 1.94
CA VAL A 334 -20.28 2.62 2.71
C VAL A 334 -19.69 3.61 1.72
N ASP A 335 -20.51 4.55 1.26
CA ASP A 335 -20.08 5.60 0.34
C ASP A 335 -19.37 6.76 1.06
N GLN A 336 -18.85 7.69 0.27
CA GLN A 336 -18.16 8.88 0.76
C GLN A 336 -19.05 9.70 1.70
N GLU A 337 -20.32 9.91 1.33
CA GLU A 337 -21.28 10.71 2.10
C GLU A 337 -21.57 10.08 3.47
N THR A 338 -21.67 8.76 3.53
CA THR A 338 -21.82 8.00 4.76
C THR A 338 -20.62 8.22 5.67
N ILE A 339 -19.39 8.13 5.17
CA ILE A 339 -18.19 8.37 5.99
C ILE A 339 -18.16 9.81 6.50
N VAL A 340 -18.45 10.79 5.63
CA VAL A 340 -18.44 12.21 5.99
C VAL A 340 -19.51 12.54 7.02
N SER A 341 -20.72 11.97 6.91
CA SER A 341 -21.79 12.18 7.89
C SER A 341 -21.44 11.72 9.31
N HIS A 342 -20.53 10.75 9.46
CA HIS A 342 -20.04 10.28 10.76
C HIS A 342 -18.92 11.15 11.34
N ALA A 343 -18.32 12.06 10.57
CA ALA A 343 -17.20 12.89 11.02
C ALA A 343 -17.52 13.72 12.27
N GLY A 344 -18.76 14.23 12.39
CA GLY A 344 -19.22 14.97 13.56
C GLY A 344 -19.18 14.14 14.85
N VAL A 345 -19.72 12.91 14.80
CA VAL A 345 -19.74 11.98 15.95
C VAL A 345 -18.33 11.52 16.29
N ILE A 346 -17.50 11.21 15.29
CA ILE A 346 -16.09 10.84 15.50
C ILE A 346 -15.35 11.97 16.23
N ARG A 347 -15.58 13.23 15.85
CA ARG A 347 -14.97 14.39 16.51
C ARG A 347 -15.41 14.52 17.96
N GLU A 348 -16.71 14.39 18.23
CA GLU A 348 -17.24 14.47 19.59
C GLU A 348 -16.61 13.39 20.50
N GLN A 349 -16.64 12.13 20.05
CA GLN A 349 -16.05 11.01 20.79
C GLN A 349 -14.54 11.17 20.98
N TRP A 350 -13.83 11.68 19.97
CA TRP A 350 -12.41 12.01 20.08
C TRP A 350 -12.17 13.03 21.21
N LYS A 351 -12.96 14.11 21.26
CA LYS A 351 -12.80 15.16 22.27
C LYS A 351 -13.14 14.67 23.67
N MET A 352 -14.15 13.80 23.82
CA MET A 352 -14.45 13.12 25.08
C MET A 352 -13.28 12.27 25.58
N ARG A 353 -12.62 11.52 24.68
CA ARG A 353 -11.42 10.74 25.01
C ARG A 353 -10.26 11.64 25.44
N GLU A 354 -10.01 12.74 24.73
CA GLU A 354 -8.97 13.71 25.10
C GLU A 354 -9.22 14.36 26.47
N SER A 355 -10.48 14.63 26.82
CA SER A 355 -10.84 15.21 28.13
C SER A 355 -10.85 14.19 29.27
N GLY A 356 -10.67 12.89 29.00
CA GLY A 356 -10.70 11.83 30.01
C GLY A 356 -12.09 11.53 30.58
N VAL A 357 -13.17 11.98 29.94
CA VAL A 357 -14.55 11.74 30.38
C VAL A 357 -15.06 10.50 29.66
N ARG A 358 -15.20 9.38 30.38
CA ARG A 358 -15.95 8.20 29.90
C ARG A 358 -17.36 8.27 30.48
N HIS A 359 -18.39 8.12 29.65
CA HIS A 359 -19.74 7.88 30.16
C HIS A 359 -19.75 6.53 30.91
N LEU A 360 -20.14 6.59 32.18
CA LEU A 360 -20.51 5.44 33.00
C LEU A 360 -21.79 4.80 32.49
#